data_AF-A0A1A8SIN3-F1
#
_entry.id   AF-A0A1A8SIN3-F1
#
_cell.length_a   1.000
_cell.length_b   1.000
_cell.length_c   1.000
_cell.angle_alpha   90.00
_cell.angle_beta   90.00
_cell.angle_gamma   90.00
#
_symmetry.space_group_name_H-M   'P 1'
#
loop_
_entity.id
_entity.type
_entity.pdbx_description
1 polymer ?
#
loop_
_entity_poly.entity_id
_entity_poly.type
_entity_poly.pdbx_seq_one_letter_code
_entity_poly.pdbx_strand_id
1 'polypeptide(L)'
;GEHLRVCPQGNTCCTQEMEDTFGQQSKLDFENLLNETSHALRSTFVSKHQRFDEFFLDLLENTERSLNEMFVRTYGKPYMQNAE
;
A
#
# COMPACT_ATOMS: atom_id res chain seq x y z
N GLY A 1 0.22 44.19 8.24
CA GLY A 1 -0.25 42.79 8.19
C GLY A 1 -0.62 42.26 9.55
N GLU A 2 -1.28 43.06 10.40
CA GLU A 2 -1.81 42.55 11.68
C GLU A 2 -2.97 41.57 11.47
N HIS A 3 -3.62 41.64 10.30
CA HIS A 3 -4.69 40.76 9.83
C HIS A 3 -4.23 39.38 9.34
N LEU A 4 -2.91 39.15 9.26
CA LEU A 4 -2.34 37.88 8.80
C LEU A 4 -2.17 36.90 9.96
N ARG A 5 -2.50 35.63 9.73
CA ARG A 5 -2.53 34.58 10.76
C ARG A 5 -1.29 33.68 10.76
N VAL A 6 -0.65 33.51 9.61
CA VAL A 6 0.47 32.57 9.42
C VAL A 6 1.76 33.32 9.17
N CYS A 7 1.75 34.31 8.29
CA CYS A 7 2.87 35.17 7.99
C CYS A 7 3.17 36.11 9.18
N PRO A 8 4.46 36.44 9.43
CA PRO A 8 4.83 37.39 10.47
C PRO A 8 4.14 38.74 10.29
N GLN A 9 3.74 39.35 11.40
CA GLN A 9 3.12 40.68 11.37
C GLN A 9 4.16 41.74 10.97
N GLY A 10 3.87 42.48 9.89
CA GLY A 10 4.73 43.54 9.38
C GLY A 10 4.12 44.25 8.16
N ASN A 11 4.91 45.13 7.53
CA ASN A 11 4.55 45.70 6.23
C ASN A 11 4.55 44.59 5.19
N THR A 12 3.38 44.33 4.60
CA THR A 12 3.14 43.19 3.71
C THR A 12 2.20 43.61 2.60
N CYS A 13 2.43 43.04 1.42
CA CYS A 13 1.55 43.20 0.25
C CYS A 13 0.39 42.22 0.26
N CYS A 14 0.33 41.27 1.21
CA CYS A 14 -0.69 40.23 1.23
C CYS A 14 -1.93 40.66 2.04
N THR A 15 -3.11 40.42 1.47
CA THR A 15 -4.39 40.46 2.18
C THR A 15 -4.65 39.11 2.88
N GLN A 16 -5.64 39.06 3.77
CA GLN A 16 -6.03 37.82 4.44
C GLN A 16 -6.50 36.73 3.46
N GLU A 17 -7.29 37.11 2.45
CA GLU A 17 -7.76 36.19 1.41
C GLU A 17 -6.60 35.62 0.57
N MET A 18 -5.59 36.45 0.27
CA MET A 18 -4.38 35.98 -0.41
C MET A 18 -3.61 34.98 0.45
N GLU A 19 -3.44 35.25 1.74
CA GLU A 19 -2.77 34.35 2.68
C GLU A 19 -3.51 33.01 2.82
N ASP A 20 -4.84 33.05 2.95
CA ASP A 20 -5.66 31.83 3.04
C ASP A 20 -5.55 31.00 1.74
N THR A 21 -5.60 31.65 0.57
CA THR A 21 -5.46 30.99 -0.74
C THR A 21 -4.08 30.36 -0.91
N PHE A 22 -3.01 31.11 -0.62
CA PHE A 22 -1.64 30.59 -0.71
C PHE A 22 -1.37 29.48 0.32
N GLY A 23 -1.96 29.57 1.51
CA GLY A 23 -1.90 28.52 2.52
C GLY A 23 -2.54 27.22 2.03
N GLN A 24 -3.72 27.31 1.42
CA GLN A 24 -4.40 26.14 0.84
C GLN A 24 -3.60 25.56 -0.33
N GLN A 25 -3.08 26.40 -1.22
CA GLN A 25 -2.26 25.96 -2.35
C GLN A 25 -1.00 25.23 -1.87
N SER A 26 -0.25 25.83 -0.93
CA SER A 26 0.97 25.25 -0.36
C SER A 26 0.71 23.88 0.29
N LYS A 27 -0.43 23.74 0.98
CA LYS A 27 -0.85 22.45 1.55
C LYS A 27 -1.07 21.40 0.47
N LEU A 28 -1.83 21.74 -0.59
CA LEU A 28 -2.11 20.82 -1.69
C LEU A 28 -0.83 20.41 -2.43
N ASP A 29 0.06 21.37 -2.70
CA ASP A 29 1.35 21.11 -3.36
C ASP A 29 2.21 20.16 -2.53
N PHE A 30 2.24 20.35 -1.20
CA PHE A 30 2.96 19.47 -0.29
C PHE A 30 2.35 18.07 -0.24
N GLU A 31 1.02 17.95 -0.14
CA GLU A 31 0.33 16.66 -0.15
C GLU A 31 0.58 15.88 -1.45
N ASN A 32 0.56 16.57 -2.60
CA ASN A 32 0.88 15.98 -3.89
C ASN A 32 2.33 15.49 -3.95
N LEU A 33 3.29 16.32 -3.53
CA LEU A 33 4.70 15.95 -3.47
C LEU A 33 4.93 14.72 -2.57
N LEU A 34 4.27 14.66 -1.41
CA LEU A 34 4.34 13.50 -0.52
C LEU A 34 3.75 12.24 -1.17
N ASN A 35 2.62 12.36 -1.87
CA ASN A 35 2.02 11.23 -2.57
C ASN A 35 2.92 10.73 -3.72
N GLU A 36 3.54 11.64 -4.48
CA GLU A 36 4.47 11.29 -5.57
C GLU A 36 5.76 10.64 -5.04
N THR A 37 6.38 11.23 -4.02
CA THR A 37 7.62 10.70 -3.43
C THR A 37 7.38 9.34 -2.76
N SER A 38 6.23 9.13 -2.12
CA SER A 38 5.86 7.85 -1.52
C SER A 38 5.36 6.83 -2.54
N HIS A 39 4.98 7.24 -3.76
CA HIS A 39 4.42 6.37 -4.79
C HIS A 39 5.34 5.19 -5.12
N ALA A 40 6.65 5.46 -5.31
CA ALA A 40 7.61 4.42 -5.66
C ALA A 40 7.74 3.34 -4.57
N LEU A 41 7.81 3.76 -3.31
CA LEU A 41 7.83 2.85 -2.16
C LEU A 41 6.52 2.05 -2.09
N ARG A 42 5.37 2.73 -2.15
CA ARG A 42 4.05 2.09 -2.12
C ARG A 42 3.89 1.04 -3.21
N SER A 43 4.23 1.41 -4.45
CA SER A 43 4.17 0.51 -5.61
C SER A 43 5.08 -0.71 -5.42
N THR A 44 6.29 -0.51 -4.89
CA THR A 44 7.20 -1.61 -4.57
C THR A 44 6.62 -2.56 -3.53
N PHE A 45 6.08 -2.03 -2.42
CA PHE A 45 5.47 -2.87 -1.38
C PHE A 45 4.28 -3.66 -1.91
N VAL A 46 3.38 -3.03 -2.67
CA VAL A 46 2.22 -3.70 -3.27
C VAL A 46 2.67 -4.83 -4.21
N SER A 47 3.61 -4.56 -5.12
CA SER A 47 4.10 -5.56 -6.06
C SER A 47 4.79 -6.73 -5.36
N LYS A 48 5.62 -6.46 -4.34
CA LYS A 48 6.31 -7.50 -3.59
C LYS A 48 5.34 -8.34 -2.77
N HIS A 49 4.34 -7.71 -2.17
CA HIS A 49 3.29 -8.42 -1.44
C HIS A 49 2.48 -9.33 -2.36
N GLN A 50 2.01 -8.84 -3.50
CA GLN A 50 1.28 -9.64 -4.50
C GLN A 50 2.08 -10.87 -4.93
N ARG A 51 3.36 -10.68 -5.30
CA ARG A 51 4.22 -11.79 -5.72
C ARG A 51 4.46 -12.80 -4.60
N PHE A 52 4.55 -12.34 -3.35
CA PHE A 52 4.68 -13.23 -2.21
C PHE A 52 3.40 -14.06 -2.02
N ASP A 53 2.25 -13.40 -2.01
CA ASP A 53 0.95 -14.05 -1.82
C ASP A 53 0.69 -15.12 -2.89
N GLU A 54 0.84 -14.77 -4.17
CA GLU A 54 0.73 -15.70 -5.30
C GLU A 54 1.66 -16.90 -5.15
N PHE A 55 2.94 -16.66 -4.83
CA PHE A 55 3.92 -17.74 -4.67
C PHE A 55 3.54 -18.72 -3.54
N PHE A 56 3.07 -18.21 -2.40
CA PHE A 56 2.73 -19.06 -1.26
C PHE A 56 1.42 -19.84 -1.48
N LEU A 57 0.44 -19.23 -2.13
CA LEU A 57 -0.78 -19.92 -2.54
C LEU A 57 -0.48 -21.05 -3.53
N ASP A 58 0.32 -20.77 -4.56
CA ASP A 58 0.76 -21.79 -5.52
C ASP A 58 1.55 -22.91 -4.84
N LEU A 59 2.44 -22.56 -3.91
CA LEU A 59 3.22 -23.54 -3.16
C LEU A 59 2.33 -24.47 -2.33
N LEU A 60 1.32 -23.92 -1.65
CA LEU A 60 0.36 -24.70 -0.87
C LEU A 60 -0.43 -25.65 -1.76
N GLU A 61 -1.00 -25.16 -2.87
CA GLU A 61 -1.77 -25.99 -3.81
C GLU A 61 -0.89 -27.12 -4.39
N ASN A 62 0.33 -26.78 -4.82
CA ASN A 62 1.26 -27.77 -5.37
C ASN A 62 1.65 -28.82 -4.33
N THR A 63 1.88 -28.41 -3.09
CA THR A 63 2.27 -29.32 -2.00
C THR A 63 1.10 -30.24 -1.65
N GLU A 64 -0.11 -29.71 -1.53
CA GLU A 64 -1.32 -30.49 -1.27
C GLU A 64 -1.55 -31.52 -2.36
N ARG A 65 -1.52 -31.11 -3.64
CA ARG A 65 -1.66 -32.01 -4.79
C ARG A 65 -0.58 -33.10 -4.79
N SER A 66 0.68 -32.71 -4.63
CA SER A 66 1.81 -33.65 -4.65
C SER A 66 1.73 -34.65 -3.50
N LEU A 67 1.36 -34.20 -2.30
CA LEU A 67 1.18 -35.04 -1.13
C LEU A 67 0.02 -36.01 -1.34
N ASN A 68 -1.14 -35.53 -1.79
CA ASN A 68 -2.29 -36.37 -2.10
C ASN A 68 -1.95 -37.45 -3.13
N GLU A 69 -1.30 -37.10 -4.24
CA GLU A 69 -0.86 -38.06 -5.25
C GLU A 69 0.09 -39.13 -4.67
N MET A 70 1.07 -38.72 -3.87
CA MET A 70 2.01 -39.64 -3.25
C MET A 70 1.31 -40.58 -2.26
N PHE A 71 0.40 -40.05 -1.43
CA PHE A 71 -0.30 -40.81 -0.41
C PHE A 71 -1.34 -41.75 -1.01
N VAL A 72 -2.06 -41.37 -2.07
CA VAL A 72 -2.94 -42.28 -2.83
C VAL A 72 -2.12 -43.45 -3.39
N ARG A 73 -0.96 -43.19 -3.99
CA ARG A 73 -0.09 -44.26 -4.53
C ARG A 73 0.48 -45.18 -3.46
N THR A 74 0.85 -44.63 -2.30
CA THR A 74 1.54 -45.38 -1.23
C THR A 74 0.58 -46.12 -0.31
N TYR A 75 -0.49 -45.45 0.10
CA TYR A 75 -1.42 -45.94 1.13
C TYR A 75 -2.79 -46.33 0.55
N GLY A 76 -3.19 -45.83 -0.61
CA GLY A 76 -4.43 -46.22 -1.29
C GLY A 76 -5.69 -45.98 -0.47
N LYS A 77 -6.54 -47.00 -0.35
CA LYS A 77 -7.87 -46.93 0.28
C LYS A 77 -7.86 -46.36 1.72
N PRO A 78 -6.98 -46.81 2.65
CA PRO A 78 -6.85 -46.20 3.97
C PRO A 78 -6.72 -44.68 3.96
N TYR A 79 -5.94 -44.11 3.06
CA TYR A 79 -5.79 -42.66 2.96
C TYR A 79 -7.03 -41.99 2.36
N MET A 80 -7.57 -42.51 1.25
CA MET A 80 -8.74 -41.95 0.57
C MET A 80 -9.99 -41.89 1.45
N GLN A 81 -10.12 -42.78 2.44
CA GLN A 81 -11.23 -42.80 3.39
C GLN A 81 -11.11 -41.76 4.52
N ASN A 82 -9.94 -41.13 4.68
CA ASN A 82 -9.62 -40.21 5.78
C ASN A 82 -9.07 -38.86 5.28
N ALA A 83 -9.16 -38.57 3.98
CA ALA A 83 -8.59 -37.38 3.36
C ALA A 83 -9.59 -36.22 3.15
N GLU A 84 -10.87 -36.44 3.50
CA GLU A 84 -11.86 -35.36 3.73
C GLU A 84 -11.63 -34.70 5.10
#